data_AF-V8N3Y3-F1
#
_entry.id   AF-V8N3Y3-F1
#
_cell.length_a   1.000
_cell.length_b   1.000
_cell.length_c   1.000
_cell.angle_alpha   90.00
_cell.angle_beta   90.00
_cell.angle_gamma   90.00
#
_symmetry.space_group_name_H-M   'P 1'
#
loop_
_entity.id
_entity.type
_entity.pdbx_description
1 polymer ?
#
loop_
_entity_poly.entity_id
_entity_poly.type
_entity_poly.pdbx_seq_one_letter_code
_entity_poly.pdbx_strand_id
1 'polypeptide(L)'
;MAKRTDYGLQVDYVFRGTEHVVRMTTEGNLLEVEVEDRLTTDQWRGEFDAAFIEDLTHKTGNFKQFGIFCSMLESALAQSSESVTLDLLTYADLEALRNRKIGVGPRHPSASKTSPLNSKRYLILIYSPDPVVLQKVIRELKEELAMLKTKPGKDFRDVEIRRLREE
;
A
#
# COMPACT_ATOMS: atom_id res chain seq x y z
N MET A 1 -1.59 10.30 20.14
CA MET A 1 -3.07 10.24 20.06
C MET A 1 -3.48 10.85 18.72
N ALA A 2 -4.27 10.15 17.91
CA ALA A 2 -4.75 10.69 16.64
C ALA A 2 -5.78 11.81 16.87
N LYS A 3 -5.56 13.00 16.31
CA LYS A 3 -6.58 14.06 16.26
C LYS A 3 -7.20 14.04 14.86
N ARG A 4 -8.53 13.87 14.81
CA ARG A 4 -9.32 13.92 13.58
C ARG A 4 -9.87 15.34 13.43
N THR A 5 -9.50 16.02 12.36
CA THR A 5 -10.18 17.24 11.89
C THR A 5 -11.14 16.84 10.77
N ASP A 6 -12.16 17.67 10.47
CA ASP A 6 -13.29 17.31 9.57
C ASP A 6 -12.88 16.78 8.18
N TYR A 7 -11.63 17.00 7.75
CA TYR A 7 -11.08 16.53 6.46
C TYR A 7 -9.67 15.94 6.55
N GLY A 8 -9.17 15.62 7.75
CA GLY A 8 -7.79 15.18 7.93
C GLY A 8 -7.49 14.37 9.20
N LEU A 9 -6.43 13.57 9.10
CA LEU A 9 -5.85 12.79 10.18
C LEU A 9 -4.48 13.38 10.55
N GLN A 10 -4.29 13.68 11.83
CA GLN A 10 -2.98 14.04 12.38
C GLN A 10 -2.57 13.03 13.47
N VAL A 11 -1.37 12.46 13.33
CA VAL A 11 -0.81 11.50 14.27
C VAL A 11 0.65 11.79 14.59
N ASP A 12 1.04 11.44 15.81
CA ASP A 12 2.45 11.31 16.15
C ASP A 12 2.93 9.93 15.69
N TYR A 13 4.01 9.91 14.92
CA TYR A 13 4.57 8.67 14.35
C TYR A 13 6.08 8.65 14.55
N VAL A 14 6.62 7.49 14.92
CA VAL A 14 8.06 7.32 15.14
C VAL A 14 8.67 6.64 13.93
N PHE A 15 9.51 7.36 13.21
CA PHE A 15 10.32 6.79 12.13
C PHE A 15 11.74 6.60 12.65
N ARG A 16 12.19 5.33 12.75
CA ARG A 16 13.59 4.97 13.07
C ARG A 16 14.11 5.60 14.38
N GLY A 17 13.23 5.74 15.37
CA GLY A 17 13.55 6.30 16.69
C GLY A 17 13.36 7.82 16.81
N THR A 18 13.01 8.51 15.71
CA THR A 18 12.74 9.95 15.71
C THR A 18 11.23 10.21 15.65
N GLU A 19 10.73 11.05 16.55
CA GLU A 19 9.33 11.45 16.59
C GLU A 19 9.00 12.48 15.51
N HIS A 20 7.94 12.22 14.76
CA HIS A 20 7.42 13.11 13.74
C HIS A 20 5.92 13.33 13.95
N VAL A 21 5.42 14.46 13.46
CA VAL A 21 3.99 14.68 13.27
C VAL A 21 3.68 14.41 11.81
N VAL A 22 2.76 13.48 11.56
CA VAL A 22 2.26 13.18 10.21
C VAL A 22 0.84 13.68 10.08
N ARG A 23 0.59 14.47 9.05
CA ARG A 23 -0.72 15.01 8.67
C ARG A 23 -1.11 14.48 7.31
N MET A 24 -2.32 13.96 7.21
CA MET A 24 -2.92 13.46 5.99
C MET A 24 -4.27 14.17 5.81
N THR A 25 -4.52 14.73 4.64
CA THR A 25 -5.80 15.32 4.26
C THR A 25 -6.23 14.78 2.91
N THR A 26 -7.53 14.55 2.76
CA THR A 26 -8.11 14.07 1.50
C THR A 26 -9.26 14.99 1.11
N GLU A 27 -9.11 15.67 -0.03
CA GLU A 27 -10.13 16.54 -0.60
C GLU A 27 -10.51 16.05 -1.99
N GLY A 28 -11.68 15.42 -2.11
CA GLY A 28 -12.11 14.77 -3.35
C GLY A 28 -11.13 13.69 -3.80
N ASN A 29 -10.43 13.93 -4.92
CA ASN A 29 -9.43 13.04 -5.51
C ASN A 29 -7.98 13.53 -5.30
N LEU A 30 -7.77 14.42 -4.33
CA LEU A 30 -6.46 14.93 -3.96
C LEU A 30 -6.08 14.45 -2.56
N LEU A 31 -4.92 13.82 -2.46
CA LEU A 31 -4.28 13.42 -1.22
C LEU A 31 -3.13 14.38 -0.93
N GLU A 32 -3.17 15.00 0.23
CA GLU A 32 -2.06 15.79 0.76
C GLU A 32 -1.48 15.07 1.99
N VAL A 33 -0.15 14.95 2.02
CA VAL A 33 0.58 14.36 3.12
C VAL A 33 1.69 15.31 3.54
N GLU A 34 1.78 15.53 4.83
CA GLU A 34 2.83 16.33 5.45
C GLU A 34 3.49 15.56 6.59
N VAL A 35 4.81 15.66 6.67
CA VAL A 35 5.63 15.09 7.74
C VAL A 35 6.48 16.21 8.32
N GLU A 36 6.41 16.38 9.63
CA GLU A 36 7.14 17.40 10.38
C GLU A 36 8.03 16.71 11.41
N ASP A 37 9.32 17.01 11.41
CA ASP A 37 10.28 16.57 12.44
C ASP A 37 10.11 17.44 13.69
N ARG A 38 9.79 16.82 14.83
CA ARG A 38 9.52 17.55 16.08
C ARG A 38 10.75 18.23 16.68
N LEU A 39 11.96 17.74 16.36
CA LEU A 39 13.21 18.24 16.92
C LEU A 39 13.81 19.35 16.05
N THR A 40 13.80 19.17 14.73
CA THR A 40 14.45 20.11 13.80
C THR A 40 13.48 21.12 13.21
N THR A 41 12.17 20.93 13.38
CA THR A 41 11.10 21.70 12.71
C THR A 41 11.14 21.60 11.17
N ASP A 42 11.90 20.64 10.63
CA ASP A 42 11.91 20.35 9.20
C ASP A 42 10.54 19.81 8.77
N GLN A 43 10.09 20.23 7.60
CA GLN A 43 8.77 19.88 7.09
C GLN A 43 8.87 19.41 5.64
N TRP A 44 8.17 18.31 5.33
CA TRP A 44 8.05 17.75 3.99
C TRP A 44 6.59 17.57 3.64
N ARG A 45 6.16 18.21 2.55
CA ARG A 45 4.79 18.16 2.05
C ARG A 45 4.76 17.56 0.65
N GLY A 46 3.75 16.75 0.38
CA GLY A 46 3.46 16.20 -0.93
C GLY A 46 1.96 16.22 -1.22
N GLU A 47 1.61 16.53 -2.46
CA GLU A 47 0.24 16.54 -2.97
C GLU A 47 0.16 15.59 -4.17
N PHE A 48 -0.86 14.73 -4.17
CA PHE A 48 -0.98 13.62 -5.10
C PHE A 48 -2.43 13.45 -5.54
N ASP A 49 -2.68 13.55 -6.83
CA ASP A 49 -4.00 13.24 -7.37
C ASP A 49 -4.22 11.73 -7.54
N ALA A 50 -5.47 11.35 -7.78
CA ALA A 50 -5.86 9.95 -7.97
C ALA A 50 -5.08 9.25 -9.10
N ALA A 51 -4.90 9.92 -10.24
CA ALA A 51 -4.23 9.34 -11.41
C ALA A 51 -2.76 9.03 -11.11
N PHE A 52 -2.08 9.92 -10.40
CA PHE A 52 -0.70 9.74 -9.97
C PHE A 52 -0.54 8.55 -9.03
N ILE A 53 -1.42 8.43 -8.01
CA ILE A 53 -1.37 7.32 -7.05
C ILE A 53 -1.66 5.97 -7.73
N GLU A 54 -2.63 5.95 -8.63
CA GLU A 54 -3.00 4.76 -9.38
C GLU A 54 -1.86 4.30 -10.31
N ASP A 55 -1.23 5.22 -11.03
CA ASP A 55 -0.06 4.93 -11.86
C ASP A 55 1.15 4.50 -11.01
N LEU A 56 1.40 5.15 -9.86
CA LEU A 56 2.44 4.79 -8.92
C LEU A 56 2.28 3.34 -8.43
N THR A 57 1.09 2.97 -7.97
CA THR A 57 0.83 1.62 -7.44
C THR A 57 0.84 0.57 -8.55
N HIS A 58 0.40 0.92 -9.77
CA HIS A 58 0.56 0.06 -10.93
C HIS A 58 2.04 -0.22 -11.25
N LYS A 59 2.90 0.80 -11.22
CA LYS A 59 4.36 0.66 -11.44
C LYS A 59 5.04 -0.18 -10.38
N THR A 60 4.49 -0.29 -9.17
CA THR A 60 5.02 -1.20 -8.14
C THR A 60 4.62 -2.67 -8.35
N GLY A 61 3.71 -2.95 -9.31
CA GLY A 61 3.20 -4.29 -9.60
C GLY A 61 2.02 -4.71 -8.72
N ASN A 62 1.45 -3.79 -7.93
CA ASN A 62 0.33 -4.08 -7.04
C ASN A 62 -0.67 -2.92 -7.01
N PHE A 63 -1.39 -2.74 -8.13
CA PHE A 63 -2.36 -1.67 -8.33
C PHE A 63 -3.33 -1.50 -7.14
N LYS A 64 -3.57 -0.23 -6.76
CA LYS A 64 -4.59 0.18 -5.81
C LYS A 64 -5.36 1.35 -6.40
N GLN A 65 -6.68 1.28 -6.34
CA GLN A 65 -7.53 2.45 -6.56
C GLN A 65 -7.19 3.53 -5.52
N PHE A 66 -7.32 4.79 -5.89
CA PHE A 66 -6.97 5.91 -5.02
C PHE A 66 -7.61 5.83 -3.62
N GLY A 67 -8.91 5.54 -3.54
CA GLY A 67 -9.62 5.43 -2.26
C GLY A 67 -9.08 4.31 -1.36
N ILE A 68 -8.71 3.16 -1.95
CA ILE A 68 -8.11 2.05 -1.21
C ILE A 68 -6.72 2.44 -0.69
N PHE A 69 -5.92 3.13 -1.52
CA PHE A 69 -4.62 3.63 -1.09
C PHE A 69 -4.74 4.60 0.09
N CYS A 70 -5.71 5.52 0.05
CA CYS A 70 -5.98 6.43 1.16
C CYS A 70 -6.38 5.67 2.43
N SER A 71 -7.30 4.70 2.36
CA SER A 71 -7.67 3.87 3.51
C SER A 71 -6.48 3.07 4.08
N MET A 72 -5.59 2.58 3.21
CA MET A 72 -4.38 1.88 3.63
C MET A 72 -3.43 2.82 4.38
N LEU A 73 -3.22 4.04 3.88
CA LEU A 73 -2.39 5.04 4.53
C LEU A 73 -2.98 5.48 5.87
N GLU A 74 -4.29 5.74 5.92
CA GLU A 74 -5.02 6.07 7.15
C GLU A 74 -4.86 4.96 8.20
N SER A 75 -5.03 3.70 7.79
CA SER A 75 -4.88 2.54 8.69
C SER A 75 -3.44 2.38 9.19
N ALA A 76 -2.45 2.66 8.35
CA ALA A 76 -1.04 2.59 8.73
C ALA A 76 -0.69 3.71 9.73
N LEU A 77 -1.21 4.92 9.53
CA LEU A 77 -1.06 6.06 10.44
C LEU A 77 -1.76 5.81 11.78
N ALA A 78 -2.97 5.24 11.75
CA ALA A 78 -3.73 4.86 12.93
C ALA A 78 -3.19 3.61 13.64
N GLN A 79 -2.23 2.90 13.03
CA GLN A 79 -1.70 1.61 13.49
C GLN A 79 -2.83 0.59 13.78
N SER A 80 -3.87 0.62 12.95
CA SER A 80 -5.08 -0.21 13.11
C SER A 80 -5.08 -1.47 12.24
N SER A 81 -4.03 -1.68 11.43
CA SER A 81 -3.89 -2.82 10.55
C SER A 81 -2.44 -3.33 10.54
N GLU A 82 -2.26 -4.62 10.82
CA GLU A 82 -0.94 -5.27 10.84
C GLU A 82 -0.37 -5.50 9.44
N SER A 83 -1.21 -5.43 8.40
CA SER A 83 -0.78 -5.65 7.01
C SER A 83 -0.18 -4.41 6.35
N VAL A 84 -0.21 -3.25 7.00
CA VAL A 84 0.31 -1.99 6.48
C VAL A 84 1.17 -1.27 7.52
N THR A 85 2.34 -0.80 7.12
CA THR A 85 3.26 -0.03 7.97
C THR A 85 3.89 1.12 7.18
N LEU A 86 4.48 2.08 7.89
CA LEU A 86 5.14 3.24 7.27
C LEU A 86 6.63 3.29 7.62
N ASP A 87 7.44 3.73 6.66
CA ASP A 87 8.85 4.10 6.88
C ASP A 87 9.11 5.46 6.21
N LEU A 88 10.12 6.19 6.70
CA LEU A 88 10.52 7.47 6.14
C LEU A 88 11.98 7.39 5.71
N LEU A 89 12.21 7.51 4.41
CA LEU A 89 13.51 7.27 3.80
C LEU A 89 14.11 8.54 3.19
N THR A 90 15.43 8.60 3.19
CA THR A 90 16.20 9.53 2.37
C THR A 90 16.43 8.94 0.97
N TYR A 91 16.92 9.77 0.05
CA TYR A 91 17.36 9.27 -1.26
C TYR A 91 18.47 8.22 -1.15
N ALA A 92 19.43 8.41 -0.22
CA ALA A 92 20.52 7.47 0.00
C ALA A 92 20.02 6.10 0.49
N ASP A 93 18.99 6.08 1.33
CA ASP A 93 18.36 4.84 1.79
C ASP A 93 17.70 4.07 0.64
N LEU A 94 17.02 4.79 -0.27
CA LEU A 94 16.42 4.20 -1.46
C LEU A 94 17.47 3.58 -2.39
N GLU A 95 18.59 4.27 -2.60
CA GLU A 95 19.70 3.73 -3.39
C GLU A 95 20.31 2.49 -2.74
N ALA A 96 20.48 2.49 -1.42
CA ALA A 96 20.97 1.34 -0.68
C ALA A 96 20.01 0.14 -0.78
N LEU A 97 18.69 0.37 -0.68
CA LEU A 97 17.66 -0.66 -0.86
C LEU A 97 17.69 -1.27 -2.27
N ARG A 98 17.81 -0.43 -3.30
CA ARG A 98 17.93 -0.88 -4.70
C ARG A 98 19.14 -1.79 -4.86
N ASN A 99 20.30 -1.39 -4.32
CA ASN A 99 21.54 -2.13 -4.47
C ASN A 99 21.48 -3.49 -3.76
N ARG A 100 20.82 -3.56 -2.60
CA ARG A 100 20.55 -4.85 -1.89
C ARG A 100 19.63 -5.77 -2.69
N LYS A 101 18.55 -5.25 -3.28
CA LYS A 101 17.58 -6.05 -4.05
C LYS A 101 18.19 -6.69 -5.31
N ILE A 102 19.26 -6.10 -5.85
CA ILE A 102 19.97 -6.58 -7.06
C ILE A 102 21.16 -7.50 -6.70
N GLY A 103 21.43 -7.76 -5.41
CA GLY A 103 22.50 -8.67 -4.98
C GLY A 103 23.92 -8.13 -5.22
N VAL A 104 24.06 -6.82 -5.45
CA VAL A 104 25.37 -6.18 -5.61
C VAL A 104 25.88 -5.82 -4.21
N GLY A 105 26.94 -6.49 -3.77
CA GLY A 105 27.59 -6.25 -2.46
C GLY A 105 27.97 -4.77 -2.24
N PRO A 106 28.22 -4.36 -0.99
CA PRO A 106 28.34 -2.96 -0.62
C PRO A 106 29.51 -2.31 -1.37
N ARG A 107 29.19 -1.47 -2.36
CA ARG A 107 30.17 -0.61 -3.03
C ARG A 107 30.35 0.65 -2.19
N HIS A 108 31.61 0.91 -1.82
CA HIS A 108 32.05 2.06 -1.05
C HIS A 108 31.43 3.37 -1.58
N PRO A 109 30.84 4.24 -0.74
CA PRO A 109 30.27 5.48 -1.23
C PRO A 109 31.40 6.40 -1.70
N SER A 110 31.43 6.70 -3.00
CA SER A 110 32.21 7.81 -3.52
C SER A 110 31.49 9.10 -3.13
N ALA A 111 32.17 9.97 -2.42
CA ALA A 111 31.66 11.29 -2.04
C ALA A 111 31.19 12.06 -3.29
N SER A 112 29.90 12.37 -3.36
CA SER A 112 29.36 13.25 -4.41
C SER A 112 28.40 14.27 -3.82
N LYS A 113 28.85 15.53 -3.93
CA LYS A 113 28.13 16.79 -4.15
C LYS A 113 26.73 16.87 -3.56
N THR A 114 26.57 17.79 -2.61
CA THR A 114 25.31 18.27 -2.01
C THR A 114 24.27 18.60 -3.08
N SER A 115 23.51 17.58 -3.48
CA SER A 115 22.40 17.70 -4.42
C SER A 115 21.16 18.16 -3.63
N PRO A 116 20.30 19.01 -4.22
CA PRO A 116 19.01 19.39 -3.62
C PRO A 116 18.06 18.20 -3.37
N LEU A 117 18.45 16.98 -3.76
CA LEU A 117 17.77 15.72 -3.45
C LEU A 117 18.01 15.25 -2.00
N ASN A 118 19.04 15.74 -1.31
CA ASN A 118 19.36 15.30 0.05
C ASN A 118 18.32 15.77 1.09
N SER A 119 17.65 16.90 0.82
CA SER A 119 16.59 17.41 1.68
C SER A 119 15.24 16.73 1.43
N LYS A 120 15.06 15.97 0.34
CA LYS A 120 13.80 15.25 0.12
C LYS A 120 13.66 14.05 1.06
N ARG A 121 12.42 13.76 1.43
CA ARG A 121 12.04 12.55 2.17
C ARG A 121 10.99 11.79 1.40
N TYR A 122 11.00 10.47 1.57
CA TYR A 122 10.11 9.54 0.91
C TYR A 122 9.35 8.76 1.98
N LEU A 123 8.07 9.05 2.14
CA LEU A 123 7.19 8.24 2.98
C LEU A 123 6.83 6.96 2.21
N ILE A 124 7.16 5.81 2.78
CA ILE A 124 6.98 4.51 2.16
C ILE A 124 5.83 3.79 2.84
N LEU A 125 4.76 3.52 2.10
CA LEU A 125 3.71 2.62 2.52
C LEU A 125 4.12 1.18 2.19
N ILE A 126 4.31 0.37 3.24
CA ILE A 126 4.71 -1.03 3.13
C ILE A 126 3.47 -1.89 3.34
N TYR A 127 3.08 -2.64 2.30
CA TYR A 127 2.00 -3.62 2.37
C TYR A 127 2.58 -5.04 2.48
N SER A 128 2.36 -5.69 3.62
CA SER A 128 2.84 -7.04 3.90
C SER A 128 1.72 -7.85 4.58
N PRO A 129 0.87 -8.55 3.80
CA PRO A 129 -0.17 -9.39 4.38
C PRO A 129 0.45 -10.59 5.10
N ASP A 130 -0.21 -11.07 6.17
CA ASP A 130 0.22 -12.27 6.88
C ASP A 130 0.19 -13.49 5.93
N PRO A 131 1.34 -14.15 5.69
CA PRO A 131 1.41 -15.33 4.84
C PRO A 131 0.47 -16.46 5.28
N VAL A 132 0.24 -16.65 6.57
CA VAL A 132 -0.60 -17.73 7.10
C VAL A 132 -2.07 -17.47 6.78
N VAL A 133 -2.53 -16.25 7.02
CA VAL A 133 -3.90 -15.83 6.67
C VAL A 133 -4.10 -15.93 5.17
N LEU A 134 -3.13 -15.47 4.36
CA LEU A 134 -3.20 -15.54 2.91
C LEU A 134 -3.28 -16.99 2.41
N GLN A 135 -2.47 -17.90 2.95
CA GLN A 135 -2.51 -19.33 2.60
C GLN A 135 -3.85 -19.97 2.97
N LYS A 136 -4.42 -19.61 4.12
CA LYS A 136 -5.73 -20.10 4.56
C LYS A 136 -6.83 -19.68 3.58
N VAL A 137 -6.88 -18.39 3.23
CA VAL A 137 -7.86 -17.86 2.26
C VAL A 137 -7.68 -18.50 0.89
N ILE A 138 -6.43 -18.68 0.42
CA ILE A 138 -6.16 -19.36 -0.85
C ILE A 138 -6.69 -20.81 -0.84
N ARG A 139 -6.52 -21.54 0.26
CA ARG A 139 -7.02 -22.91 0.39
C ARG A 139 -8.55 -22.94 0.33
N GLU A 140 -9.22 -22.10 1.11
CA GLU A 140 -10.68 -22.02 1.14
C GLU A 140 -11.26 -21.69 -0.24
N LEU A 141 -10.70 -20.69 -0.94
CA LEU A 141 -11.11 -20.35 -2.30
C LEU A 141 -10.87 -21.48 -3.31
N LYS A 142 -9.78 -22.26 -3.16
CA LYS A 142 -9.51 -23.43 -4.02
C LYS A 142 -10.54 -24.53 -3.80
N GLU A 143 -10.97 -24.76 -2.57
CA GLU A 143 -12.00 -25.74 -2.22
C GLU A 143 -13.37 -25.32 -2.79
N GLU A 144 -13.77 -24.05 -2.63
CA GLU A 144 -15.00 -23.51 -3.22
C GLU A 144 -15.00 -23.63 -4.76
N LEU A 145 -13.89 -23.28 -5.41
CA LEU A 145 -13.74 -23.44 -6.86
C LEU A 145 -13.81 -24.90 -7.30
N ALA A 146 -13.26 -25.84 -6.52
CA ALA A 146 -13.36 -27.27 -6.82
C ALA A 146 -14.82 -27.74 -6.73
N MET A 147 -15.55 -27.34 -5.69
CA MET A 147 -16.97 -27.68 -5.54
C MET A 147 -17.82 -27.11 -6.68
N LEU A 148 -17.57 -25.86 -7.08
CA LEU A 148 -18.28 -25.22 -8.20
C LEU A 148 -18.01 -25.90 -9.55
N LYS A 149 -16.78 -26.35 -9.80
CA LYS A 149 -16.43 -27.12 -11.01
C LYS A 149 -17.04 -28.53 -11.02
N THR A 150 -17.21 -29.14 -9.85
CA THR A 150 -17.83 -30.47 -9.74
C THR A 150 -19.35 -30.46 -9.83
N LYS A 151 -20.02 -29.30 -9.77
CA LYS A 151 -21.41 -29.19 -10.22
C LYS A 151 -21.38 -29.31 -11.75
N PRO A 152 -21.78 -30.45 -12.35
CA PRO A 152 -22.15 -30.40 -13.75
C PRO A 152 -23.24 -29.35 -13.86
N GLY A 153 -23.33 -28.62 -14.96
CA GLY A 153 -24.49 -27.78 -15.25
C GLY A 153 -25.74 -28.67 -15.20
N LYS A 154 -26.34 -28.80 -14.02
CA LYS A 154 -27.27 -29.87 -13.72
C LYS A 154 -28.57 -29.58 -14.46
N ASP A 155 -28.86 -30.50 -15.37
CA ASP A 155 -30.16 -31.11 -15.58
C ASP A 155 -31.26 -30.29 -16.24
N PHE A 156 -31.26 -28.96 -16.26
CA PHE A 156 -32.37 -28.26 -16.93
C PHE A 156 -32.39 -28.50 -18.45
N ARG A 157 -31.23 -28.49 -19.11
CA ARG A 157 -31.16 -28.72 -20.56
C ARG A 157 -31.39 -30.18 -20.92
N ASP A 158 -30.89 -31.13 -20.13
CA ASP A 158 -31.07 -32.56 -20.42
C ASP A 158 -32.48 -33.06 -20.07
N VAL A 159 -33.13 -32.50 -19.04
CA VAL A 159 -34.52 -32.81 -18.72
C VAL A 159 -35.46 -32.21 -19.77
N GLU A 160 -35.22 -30.98 -20.23
CA GLU A 160 -36.05 -30.34 -21.27
C GLU A 160 -35.86 -31.03 -22.64
N ILE A 161 -34.64 -31.42 -22.99
CA ILE A 161 -34.36 -32.17 -24.23
C ILE A 161 -35.02 -33.56 -24.21
N ARG A 162 -35.14 -34.21 -23.04
CA ARG A 162 -35.89 -35.47 -22.93
C ARG A 162 -37.39 -35.25 -23.06
N ARG A 163 -37.93 -34.20 -22.44
CA ARG A 163 -39.36 -33.87 -22.48
C ARG A 163 -39.85 -33.53 -23.89
N LEU A 164 -39.05 -32.80 -24.67
CA LEU A 164 -39.36 -32.43 -26.06
C LEU A 164 -39.22 -33.59 -27.07
N ARG A 165 -38.69 -34.76 -26.65
CA ARG A 165 -38.62 -35.97 -27.48
C ARG A 165 -39.79 -36.93 -27.21
N GLU A 166 -40.56 -36.68 -26.17
CA GLU A 166 -41.73 -37.49 -25.78
C GLU A 166 -43.07 -36.86 -26.22
N GLU A 167 -43.04 -35.65 -26.82
CA GLU A 167 -44.15 -35.04 -27.57
C GLU A 167 -43.95 -35.21 -29.09
#